data_AF-A0A1J8PT65-F1
#
_entry.id   AF-A0A1J8PT65-F1
#
_cell.length_a   1.000
_cell.length_b   1.000
_cell.length_c   1.000
_cell.angle_alpha   90.00
_cell.angle_beta   90.00
_cell.angle_gamma   90.00
#
_symmetry.space_group_name_H-M   'P 1'
#
loop_
_entity.id
_entity.type
_entity.pdbx_description
1 polymer ?
#
loop_
_entity_poly.entity_id
_entity_poly.type
_entity_poly.pdbx_seq_one_letter_code
_entity_poly.pdbx_strand_id
1 'polypeptide(L)'
;MESTTVHDDSNLLLGDVTFHTASITVADTALYSLTPEDAVFFKTQIGIDDDEELKRHILEIQAKAYKVAPYPCIRGFTFLK
;
A
#
# COMPACT_ATOMS: atom_id res chain seq x y z
N MET A 1 -31.34 -11.52 25.57
CA MET A 1 -30.78 -10.25 25.10
C MET A 1 -29.38 -10.60 24.60
N GLU A 2 -29.27 -10.83 23.29
CA GLU A 2 -28.04 -11.28 22.65
C GLU A 2 -27.09 -10.08 22.52
N SER A 3 -26.01 -10.09 23.29
CA SER A 3 -24.98 -9.05 23.21
C SER A 3 -24.06 -9.38 22.05
N THR A 4 -24.30 -8.74 20.91
CA THR A 4 -23.40 -8.78 19.76
C THR A 4 -22.02 -8.27 20.17
N THR A 5 -21.06 -9.18 20.33
CA THR A 5 -19.66 -8.84 20.49
C THR A 5 -19.13 -8.35 19.15
N VAL A 6 -19.07 -7.03 18.98
CA VAL A 6 -18.31 -6.37 17.93
C VAL A 6 -16.84 -6.76 18.10
N HIS A 7 -16.39 -7.73 17.30
CA HIS A 7 -14.97 -7.99 17.14
C HIS A 7 -14.36 -6.81 16.37
N ASP A 8 -13.52 -6.03 17.05
CA ASP A 8 -12.67 -5.01 16.45
C ASP A 8 -11.51 -5.73 15.76
N ASP A 9 -11.73 -6.18 14.52
CA ASP A 9 -10.73 -6.82 13.63
C ASP A 9 -9.69 -5.81 13.10
N SER A 10 -9.36 -4.78 13.90
CA SER A 10 -8.57 -3.64 13.46
C SER A 10 -7.06 -3.88 13.51
N ASN A 11 -6.57 -5.08 13.85
CA ASN A 11 -5.13 -5.36 13.93
C ASN A 11 -4.73 -6.60 13.13
N LEU A 12 -3.89 -6.40 12.10
CA LEU A 12 -3.20 -7.49 11.39
C LEU A 12 -1.88 -7.78 12.12
N LEU A 13 -1.68 -9.03 12.54
CA LEU A 13 -0.44 -9.51 13.14
C LEU A 13 0.42 -10.19 12.08
N LEU A 14 1.58 -9.60 11.79
CA LEU A 14 2.65 -10.26 11.07
C LEU A 14 3.79 -10.53 12.06
N GLY A 15 3.70 -11.65 12.78
CA GLY A 15 4.61 -11.95 13.89
C GLY A 15 4.32 -11.08 15.12
N ASP A 16 5.37 -10.48 15.70
CA ASP A 16 5.31 -9.57 16.86
C ASP A 16 4.92 -8.11 16.51
N VAL A 17 4.71 -7.80 15.23
CA VAL A 17 4.36 -6.44 14.79
C VAL A 17 2.85 -6.30 14.61
N THR A 18 2.25 -5.42 15.41
CA THR A 18 0.82 -5.06 15.35
C THR A 18 0.62 -3.91 14.37
N PHE A 19 -0.11 -4.13 13.27
CA PHE A 19 -0.50 -3.07 12.34
C PHE A 19 -1.99 -2.76 12.46
N HIS A 20 -2.33 -1.49 12.69
CA HIS A 20 -3.72 -1.05 12.83
C HIS A 20 -4.38 -0.84 11.46
N THR A 21 -5.21 -1.80 11.05
CA THR A 21 -6.00 -1.81 9.80
C THR A 21 -6.96 -0.62 9.70
N ALA A 22 -7.51 -0.14 10.81
CA ALA A 22 -8.45 0.98 10.81
C ALA A 22 -7.79 2.35 10.51
N SER A 23 -6.46 2.41 10.47
CA SER A 23 -5.67 3.59 10.08
C SER A 23 -4.83 3.36 8.82
N ILE A 24 -5.21 2.44 7.93
CA ILE A 24 -4.74 2.49 6.52
C ILE A 24 -5.54 3.59 5.80
N THR A 25 -5.45 4.81 6.32
CA THR A 25 -5.88 6.01 5.63
C THR A 25 -4.87 6.27 4.54
N VAL A 26 -5.27 5.96 3.31
CA VAL A 26 -4.68 6.44 2.05
C VAL A 26 -3.17 6.16 1.95
N ALA A 27 -2.81 5.21 1.08
CA ALA A 27 -1.60 5.27 0.26
C ALA A 27 -0.60 6.33 0.73
N ASP A 28 0.27 5.97 1.69
CA ASP A 28 1.15 6.89 2.40
C ASP A 28 2.06 7.56 1.37
N THR A 29 1.62 8.70 0.84
CA THR A 29 2.27 9.34 -0.30
C THR A 29 3.68 9.80 0.07
N ALA A 30 3.98 9.91 1.36
CA ALA A 30 5.30 10.25 1.86
C ALA A 30 6.31 9.12 1.66
N LEU A 31 5.85 7.87 1.51
CA LEU A 31 6.70 6.71 1.20
C LEU A 31 6.77 6.40 -0.30
N TYR A 32 5.92 7.03 -1.11
CA TYR A 32 6.01 6.96 -2.56
C TYR A 32 7.16 7.85 -3.06
N SER A 33 8.20 7.22 -3.59
CA SER A 33 9.33 7.92 -4.18
C SER A 33 9.89 7.06 -5.30
N LEU A 34 9.57 7.43 -6.53
CA LEU A 34 10.17 6.85 -7.75
C LEU A 34 11.31 7.76 -8.22
N THR A 35 12.40 7.15 -8.69
CA THR A 35 13.38 7.90 -9.48
C THR A 35 12.80 8.24 -10.86
N PRO A 36 13.36 9.21 -11.61
CA PRO A 36 12.94 9.49 -12.97
C PRO A 36 13.02 8.26 -13.89
N GLU A 37 14.02 7.41 -13.69
CA GLU A 37 14.21 6.16 -14.44
C GLU A 37 13.11 5.14 -14.12
N ASP A 38 12.78 4.98 -12.83
CA ASP A 38 11.67 4.11 -12.41
C ASP A 38 10.34 4.60 -13.00
N ALA A 39 10.10 5.91 -12.98
CA ALA A 39 8.89 6.49 -13.54
C ALA A 39 8.78 6.15 -15.03
N VAL A 40 9.83 6.37 -15.84
CA VAL A 40 9.84 6.00 -17.26
C VAL A 40 9.58 4.50 -17.47
N PHE A 41 10.20 3.65 -16.65
CA PHE A 41 9.97 2.21 -16.69
C PHE A 41 8.49 1.88 -16.44
N PHE A 42 7.90 2.37 -15.34
CA PHE A 42 6.51 2.10 -15.00
C PHE A 42 5.53 2.67 -16.03
N LYS A 43 5.77 3.87 -16.56
CA LYS A 43 4.96 4.44 -17.66
C LYS A 43 4.95 3.52 -18.87
N THR A 44 6.13 3.03 -19.26
CA THR A 44 6.30 2.13 -20.41
C THR A 44 5.61 0.78 -20.19
N GLN A 45 5.73 0.20 -18.99
CA GLN A 45 5.15 -1.13 -18.70
C GLN A 45 3.64 -1.10 -18.49
N ILE A 46 3.12 -0.04 -17.86
CA ILE A 46 1.70 0.08 -17.51
C ILE A 46 0.91 0.75 -18.65
N GLY A 47 1.58 1.52 -19.52
CA GLY A 47 0.95 2.27 -20.60
C GLY A 47 0.24 3.53 -20.12
N ILE A 48 0.72 4.15 -19.04
CA ILE A 48 0.20 5.39 -18.47
C ILE A 48 1.29 6.46 -18.61
N ASP A 49 1.05 7.53 -19.37
CA ASP A 49 2.02 8.63 -19.57
C ASP A 49 1.90 9.74 -18.52
N ASP A 50 0.73 9.90 -17.92
CA ASP A 50 0.45 10.94 -16.91
C ASP A 50 1.01 10.54 -15.53
N ASP A 51 1.77 11.44 -14.91
CA ASP A 51 2.46 11.18 -13.64
C ASP A 51 1.50 11.00 -12.46
N GLU A 52 0.41 11.75 -12.43
CA GLU A 52 -0.57 11.67 -11.34
C GLU A 52 -1.42 10.40 -11.47
N GLU A 53 -1.79 10.04 -12.70
CA GLU A 53 -2.46 8.77 -12.98
C GLU A 53 -1.56 7.57 -12.66
N LEU A 54 -0.28 7.64 -13.01
CA LEU A 54 0.71 6.60 -12.69
C LEU A 54 0.83 6.41 -11.17
N LYS A 55 1.00 7.51 -10.44
CA LYS A 55 1.09 7.50 -8.98
C LYS A 55 -0.17 6.90 -8.35
N ARG A 56 -1.35 7.34 -8.79
CA ARG A 56 -2.63 6.80 -8.31
C ARG A 56 -2.74 5.30 -8.55
N HIS A 57 -2.35 4.83 -9.73
CA HIS A 57 -2.39 3.42 -10.09
C HIS A 57 -1.46 2.59 -9.19
N ILE A 58 -0.21 3.01 -9.02
CA ILE A 58 0.78 2.31 -8.19
C ILE A 58 0.31 2.22 -6.73
N LEU A 59 -0.24 3.30 -6.19
CA LEU A 59 -0.76 3.36 -4.82
C LEU A 59 -2.00 2.47 -4.63
N GLU A 60 -2.87 2.37 -5.63
CA GLU A 60 -4.01 1.45 -5.59
C GLU A 60 -3.55 -0.02 -5.57
N ILE A 61 -2.60 -0.39 -6.43
CA ILE A 61 -2.03 -1.74 -6.48
C ILE A 61 -1.29 -2.06 -5.17
N GLN A 62 -0.54 -1.11 -4.61
CA GLN A 62 0.10 -1.25 -3.31
C GLN A 62 -0.93 -1.59 -2.22
N ALA A 63 -2.04 -0.86 -2.15
CA ALA A 63 -3.08 -1.11 -1.17
C ALA A 63 -3.71 -2.50 -1.34
N LYS A 64 -3.92 -2.94 -2.60
CA LYS A 64 -4.40 -4.30 -2.89
C LYS A 64 -3.39 -5.37 -2.45
N ALA A 65 -2.11 -5.19 -2.77
CA ALA A 65 -1.04 -6.11 -2.40
C ALA A 65 -0.87 -6.20 -0.88
N TYR A 66 -0.92 -5.06 -0.18
CA TYR A 66 -0.76 -4.98 1.27
C TYR A 66 -1.91 -5.65 2.03
N LYS A 67 -3.14 -5.60 1.49
CA LYS A 67 -4.28 -6.36 2.03
C LYS A 67 -4.08 -7.87 1.96
N VAL A 68 -3.38 -8.36 0.95
CA VAL A 68 -3.07 -9.80 0.78
C VAL A 68 -1.88 -10.19 1.65
N ALA A 69 -0.83 -9.39 1.65
CA ALA A 69 0.39 -9.64 2.41
C ALA A 69 0.93 -8.32 2.98
N PRO A 70 0.79 -8.06 4.29
CA PRO A 70 1.12 -6.78 4.91
C PRO A 70 2.62 -6.63 5.19
N TYR A 71 3.47 -6.92 4.20
CA TYR A 71 4.91 -6.77 4.36
C TYR A 71 5.31 -5.29 4.34
N PRO A 72 6.18 -4.83 5.26
CA PRO A 72 6.59 -3.43 5.33
C PRO A 72 7.31 -2.97 4.04
N CYS A 73 7.96 -3.88 3.33
CA CYS A 73 8.59 -3.59 2.04
C CYS A 73 7.59 -3.20 0.94
N ILE A 74 6.35 -3.70 1.01
CA ILE A 74 5.26 -3.33 0.09
C ILE A 74 4.76 -1.92 0.45
N ARG A 75 4.63 -1.60 1.75
CA ARG A 75 4.23 -0.27 2.22
C ARG A 75 5.24 0.83 1.87
N GLY A 76 6.54 0.54 1.95
CA GLY A 76 7.60 1.52 1.73
C GLY A 76 8.24 1.52 0.34
N PHE A 77 7.78 0.64 -0.57
CA PHE A 77 8.47 0.33 -1.83
C PHE A 77 9.98 0.12 -1.66
N THR A 78 10.41 -0.49 -0.54
CA THR A 78 11.85 -0.59 -0.21
C THR A 78 12.61 -1.53 -1.14
N PHE A 79 11.91 -2.28 -1.99
CA PHE A 79 12.48 -3.11 -3.05
C PHE A 79 12.93 -2.32 -4.29
N LEU A 80 12.59 -1.02 -4.37
CA LEU A 80 13.04 -0.11 -5.43
C LEU A 80 14.32 0.66 -5.05
N LYS A 81 14.92 0.39 -3.89
CA LYS A 81 16.13 1.05 -3.38
C LYS A 81 17.31 0.08 -3.30
#